data_AF-A0A6A5AW29-F1
#
_entry.id   AF-A0A6A5AW29-F1
#
_cell.length_a   1.000
_cell.length_b   1.000
_cell.length_c   1.000
_cell.angle_alpha   90.00
_cell.angle_beta   90.00
_cell.angle_gamma   90.00
#
_symmetry.space_group_name_H-M   'P 1'
#
loop_
_entity.id
_entity.type
_entity.pdbx_description
1 polymer ?
#
loop_
_entity_poly.entity_id
_entity_poly.type
_entity_poly.pdbx_seq_one_letter_code
_entity_poly.pdbx_strand_id
1 'polypeptide(L)'
;MPTGPTDTIFEREDDEETYGDGDENAHRDRARSLEDLDLSGDEMADLHKEGSDAAAKRTLDPNMLNELLLVCSNLGVMTETEDGGTMFTRGEDCEEWVHDLQRAIRRDHATYRLVGKTLGRWKILQKKLLPLLINHQNDWSLVFSILKVLVMLTMKPTNESDNIAIQLSYLRGYKHAFLQHGVIQVLMAILVEPLSREGSSRTSQDYLNMELVLTLFRNLLAIPNADSRVLTSATNYLSRLQEDLICILHDENVFDMLLLFAEVRVHVHQAAVMRPPLGWCGDLLSFHIAVLLYLDM
;
A
#
# COMPACT_ATOMS: atom_id res chain seq x y z
N MET A 1 -79.44 -24.09 21.47
CA MET A 1 -80.65 -24.92 21.30
C MET A 1 -81.84 -23.99 21.14
N PRO A 2 -82.66 -24.12 20.08
CA PRO A 2 -82.39 -24.76 18.78
C PRO A 2 -81.57 -23.77 17.89
N THR A 3 -81.59 -23.65 16.55
CA THR A 3 -82.00 -24.50 15.38
C THR A 3 -81.08 -24.17 14.17
N GLY A 4 -81.09 -25.00 13.12
CA GLY A 4 -80.90 -24.60 11.71
C GLY A 4 -82.21 -24.85 10.92
N PRO A 5 -82.23 -25.15 9.61
CA PRO A 5 -81.15 -25.21 8.60
C PRO A 5 -81.38 -24.12 7.51
N THR A 6 -80.93 -24.12 6.24
CA THR A 6 -80.43 -25.17 5.30
C THR A 6 -79.57 -24.53 4.20
N ASP A 7 -78.85 -25.36 3.44
CA ASP A 7 -77.83 -25.01 2.45
C ASP A 7 -78.37 -24.45 1.11
N THR A 8 -77.61 -23.53 0.51
CA THR A 8 -77.48 -23.42 -0.96
C THR A 8 -76.02 -23.10 -1.34
N ILE A 9 -75.32 -24.13 -1.82
CA ILE A 9 -74.35 -24.14 -2.93
C ILE A 9 -73.71 -22.77 -3.27
N PHE A 10 -72.40 -22.66 -3.04
CA PHE A 10 -71.53 -21.80 -3.85
C PHE A 10 -70.80 -22.67 -4.87
N GLU A 11 -70.74 -22.20 -6.11
CA GLU A 11 -70.08 -22.90 -7.21
C GLU A 11 -68.56 -22.85 -7.05
N ARG A 12 -67.89 -23.90 -7.52
CA ARG A 12 -66.44 -24.05 -7.50
C ARG A 12 -65.96 -23.95 -8.94
N GLU A 13 -65.17 -22.93 -9.24
CA GLU A 13 -64.48 -22.83 -10.53
C GLU A 13 -63.29 -23.80 -10.49
N ASP A 14 -63.36 -24.86 -11.31
CA ASP A 14 -62.34 -25.90 -11.40
C ASP A 14 -61.35 -25.58 -12.54
N ASP A 15 -60.31 -24.81 -12.22
CA ASP A 15 -59.17 -24.55 -13.12
C ASP A 15 -58.24 -25.78 -13.20
N GLU A 16 -58.58 -26.75 -14.06
CA GLU A 16 -57.67 -27.84 -14.45
C GLU A 16 -56.55 -27.33 -15.38
N GLU A 17 -55.54 -26.64 -14.84
CA GLU A 17 -54.29 -26.41 -15.58
C GLU A 17 -53.61 -27.76 -15.88
N THR A 18 -53.68 -28.16 -17.16
CA THR A 18 -53.06 -29.39 -17.65
C THR A 18 -51.54 -29.25 -17.65
N TYR A 19 -50.86 -29.93 -16.73
CA TYR A 19 -49.41 -30.07 -16.72
C TYR A 19 -48.93 -30.78 -18.00
N GLY A 20 -48.42 -30.00 -18.96
CA GLY A 20 -47.91 -30.50 -20.23
C GLY A 20 -46.54 -31.17 -20.11
N ASP A 21 -46.38 -32.31 -20.78
CA ASP A 21 -45.19 -33.17 -20.86
C ASP A 21 -44.04 -32.55 -21.70
N GLY A 22 -43.71 -31.28 -21.44
CA GLY A 22 -42.84 -30.46 -22.31
C GLY A 22 -41.41 -30.23 -21.82
N ASP A 23 -41.16 -30.29 -20.50
CA ASP A 23 -39.95 -29.71 -19.90
C ASP A 23 -38.76 -30.68 -19.81
N GLU A 24 -39.00 -31.99 -19.62
CA GLU A 24 -37.92 -33.00 -19.58
C GLU A 24 -37.10 -32.99 -20.88
N ASN A 25 -37.76 -32.80 -22.03
CA ASN A 25 -37.10 -32.82 -23.33
C ASN A 25 -36.26 -31.54 -23.55
N ALA A 26 -36.71 -30.38 -23.06
CA ALA A 26 -35.94 -29.13 -23.12
C ALA A 26 -34.67 -29.17 -22.26
N HIS A 27 -34.73 -29.82 -21.09
CA HIS A 27 -33.56 -30.10 -20.27
C HIS A 27 -32.62 -31.13 -20.93
N ARG A 28 -33.18 -32.17 -21.56
CA ARG A 28 -32.42 -33.22 -22.25
C ARG A 28 -31.67 -32.73 -23.49
N ASP A 29 -32.28 -31.87 -24.29
CA ASP A 29 -31.63 -31.30 -25.48
C ASP A 29 -30.57 -30.25 -25.13
N ARG A 30 -30.72 -29.54 -23.98
CA ARG A 30 -29.62 -28.77 -23.39
C ARG A 30 -28.45 -29.63 -22.92
N ALA A 31 -28.71 -30.81 -22.35
CA ALA A 31 -27.66 -31.73 -21.95
C ALA A 31 -26.87 -32.25 -23.17
N ARG A 32 -27.56 -32.66 -24.25
CA ARG A 32 -26.93 -33.04 -25.53
C ARG A 32 -26.09 -31.91 -26.13
N SER A 33 -26.61 -30.67 -26.12
CA SER A 33 -25.88 -29.48 -26.57
C SER A 33 -24.62 -29.16 -25.75
N LEU A 34 -24.40 -29.82 -24.61
CA LEU A 34 -23.16 -29.79 -23.83
C LEU A 34 -22.27 -31.02 -24.08
N GLU A 35 -22.86 -32.16 -24.45
CA GLU A 35 -22.15 -33.37 -24.88
C GLU A 35 -21.52 -33.22 -26.29
N ASP A 36 -22.13 -32.41 -27.17
CA ASP A 36 -21.60 -32.06 -28.50
C ASP A 36 -20.39 -31.08 -28.45
N LEU A 37 -20.00 -30.61 -27.26
CA LEU A 37 -18.79 -29.81 -27.03
C LEU A 37 -17.61 -30.71 -26.59
N ASP A 38 -17.31 -31.72 -27.40
CA ASP A 38 -16.13 -32.60 -27.24
C ASP A 38 -14.85 -31.81 -27.58
N LEU A 39 -14.43 -30.95 -26.64
CA LEU A 39 -13.21 -30.15 -26.74
C LEU A 39 -12.02 -31.07 -26.95
N SER A 40 -11.24 -30.79 -27.99
CA SER A 40 -10.09 -31.62 -28.33
C SER A 40 -9.06 -31.64 -27.20
N GLY A 41 -8.28 -32.73 -27.13
CA GLY A 41 -7.26 -32.89 -26.07
C GLY A 41 -6.26 -31.73 -26.02
N ASP A 42 -6.00 -31.08 -27.15
CA ASP A 42 -5.14 -29.89 -27.25
C ASP A 42 -5.81 -28.64 -26.66
N GLU A 43 -7.11 -28.42 -26.90
CA GLU A 43 -7.88 -27.30 -26.31
C GLU A 43 -8.00 -27.42 -24.79
N MET A 44 -8.24 -28.64 -24.27
CA MET A 44 -8.24 -28.87 -22.83
C MET A 44 -6.84 -28.70 -22.22
N ALA A 45 -5.79 -29.12 -22.94
CA ALA A 45 -4.40 -28.94 -22.49
C ALA A 45 -4.01 -27.46 -22.44
N ASP A 46 -4.38 -26.65 -23.44
CA ASP A 46 -4.10 -25.20 -23.43
C ASP A 46 -4.91 -24.46 -22.34
N LEU A 47 -6.16 -24.85 -22.05
CA LEU A 47 -6.90 -24.30 -20.90
C LEU A 47 -6.24 -24.64 -19.55
N HIS A 48 -5.78 -25.89 -19.36
CA HIS A 48 -5.04 -26.27 -18.16
C HIS A 48 -3.69 -25.56 -18.03
N LYS A 49 -3.00 -25.34 -19.16
CA LYS A 49 -1.74 -24.62 -19.25
C LYS A 49 -1.91 -23.12 -18.98
N GLU A 50 -2.93 -22.47 -19.53
CA GLU A 50 -3.25 -21.08 -19.20
C GLU A 50 -3.65 -20.92 -17.73
N GLY A 51 -4.43 -21.85 -17.18
CA GLY A 51 -4.74 -21.90 -15.74
C GLY A 51 -3.49 -22.07 -14.86
N SER A 52 -2.56 -22.95 -15.26
CA SER A 52 -1.27 -23.17 -14.59
C SER A 52 -0.37 -21.93 -14.66
N ASP A 53 -0.21 -21.33 -15.84
CA ASP A 53 0.56 -20.10 -16.02
C ASP A 53 -0.04 -18.92 -15.25
N ALA A 54 -1.37 -18.81 -15.21
CA ALA A 54 -2.09 -17.79 -14.44
C ALA A 54 -2.04 -18.04 -12.91
N ALA A 55 -1.76 -19.27 -12.47
CA ALA A 55 -1.45 -19.57 -11.08
C ALA A 55 0.02 -19.22 -10.77
N ALA A 56 0.97 -19.64 -11.61
CA ALA A 56 2.39 -19.35 -11.47
C ALA A 56 2.67 -17.83 -11.44
N LYS A 57 2.03 -17.04 -12.32
CA LYS A 57 2.09 -15.57 -12.34
C LYS A 57 1.59 -14.89 -11.05
N ARG A 58 0.90 -15.61 -10.15
CA ARG A 58 0.37 -15.10 -8.87
C ARG A 58 1.17 -15.54 -7.64
N THR A 59 2.19 -16.40 -7.82
CA THR A 59 3.08 -16.88 -6.76
C THR A 59 4.50 -16.35 -6.94
N LEU A 60 5.17 -15.99 -5.85
CA LEU A 60 6.62 -15.71 -5.90
C LEU A 60 7.38 -17.00 -6.24
N ASP A 61 8.43 -16.88 -7.06
CA ASP A 61 9.40 -17.94 -7.26
C ASP A 61 10.01 -18.38 -5.91
N PRO A 62 10.18 -19.68 -5.64
CA PRO A 62 10.72 -20.16 -4.36
C PRO A 62 12.10 -19.61 -4.01
N ASN A 63 12.96 -19.33 -4.98
CA ASN A 63 14.30 -18.79 -4.74
C ASN A 63 14.19 -17.32 -4.33
N MET A 64 13.42 -16.51 -5.07
CA MET A 64 13.15 -15.11 -4.71
C MET A 64 12.43 -14.99 -3.36
N LEU A 65 11.57 -15.96 -3.00
CA LEU A 65 10.94 -16.02 -1.68
C LEU A 65 11.97 -16.31 -0.57
N ASN A 66 12.91 -17.22 -0.80
CA ASN A 66 13.99 -17.55 0.14
C ASN A 66 14.99 -16.41 0.29
N GLU A 67 15.37 -15.73 -0.79
CA GLU A 67 16.16 -14.49 -0.76
C GLU A 67 15.46 -13.41 0.08
N LEU A 68 14.17 -13.17 -0.16
CA LEU A 68 13.40 -12.18 0.58
C LEU A 68 13.26 -12.55 2.06
N LEU A 69 13.15 -13.84 2.40
CA LEU A 69 13.17 -14.33 3.78
C LEU A 69 14.53 -14.09 4.46
N LEU A 70 15.64 -14.37 3.78
CA LEU A 70 17.00 -14.14 4.29
C LEU A 70 17.21 -12.65 4.58
N VAL A 71 16.96 -11.79 3.59
CA VAL A 71 17.05 -10.32 3.69
C VAL A 71 16.18 -9.82 4.85
N CYS A 72 14.90 -10.20 4.89
CA CYS A 72 14.00 -9.74 5.95
C CYS A 72 14.38 -10.26 7.34
N SER A 73 15.02 -11.43 7.45
CA SER A 73 15.50 -11.96 8.72
C SER A 73 16.67 -11.13 9.25
N ASN A 74 17.69 -10.90 8.40
CA ASN A 74 18.97 -10.31 8.79
C ASN A 74 18.91 -8.80 9.09
N LEU A 75 17.82 -8.09 8.76
CA LEU A 75 17.57 -6.72 9.22
C LEU A 75 17.69 -6.52 10.75
N GLY A 76 17.55 -7.59 11.56
CA GLY A 76 17.67 -7.54 13.01
C GLY A 76 16.43 -7.99 13.77
N VAL A 77 16.45 -7.85 15.10
CA VAL A 77 15.45 -8.41 16.02
C VAL A 77 14.99 -7.39 17.06
N MET A 78 13.73 -7.53 17.50
CA MET A 78 13.22 -6.80 18.65
C MET A 78 13.55 -7.60 19.92
N THR A 79 14.21 -6.94 20.87
CA THR A 79 14.64 -7.50 22.16
C THR A 79 14.00 -6.70 23.30
N GLU A 80 13.54 -7.39 24.33
CA GLU A 80 13.11 -6.76 25.58
C GLU A 80 14.36 -6.33 26.38
N THR A 81 14.34 -5.13 26.95
CA THR A 81 15.44 -4.62 27.81
C THR A 81 15.18 -4.97 29.27
N GLU A 82 16.22 -4.94 30.10
CA GLU A 82 16.11 -5.24 31.54
C GLU A 82 15.14 -4.30 32.28
N ASP A 83 14.94 -3.08 31.78
CA ASP A 83 13.96 -2.10 32.26
C ASP A 83 12.50 -2.39 31.84
N GLY A 84 12.24 -3.47 31.09
CA GLY A 84 10.92 -3.80 30.52
C GLY A 84 10.54 -2.98 29.27
N GLY A 85 11.50 -2.30 28.66
CA GLY A 85 11.32 -1.62 27.37
C GLY A 85 11.54 -2.56 26.17
N THR A 86 11.28 -2.08 24.96
CA THR A 86 11.62 -2.79 23.72
C THR A 86 12.66 -2.02 22.92
N MET A 87 13.78 -2.68 22.62
CA MET A 87 14.85 -2.14 21.77
C MET A 87 14.97 -2.99 20.50
N PHE A 88 15.03 -2.35 19.33
CA PHE A 88 15.35 -3.08 18.10
C PHE A 88 16.87 -3.13 17.89
N THR A 89 17.43 -4.34 17.97
CA THR A 89 18.84 -4.61 17.69
C THR A 89 19.00 -4.89 16.19
N ARG A 90 19.72 -4.01 15.47
CA ARG A 90 20.02 -4.21 14.05
C ARG A 90 20.92 -5.44 13.84
N GLY A 91 20.79 -6.10 12.70
CA GLY A 91 21.68 -7.20 12.33
C GLY A 91 23.08 -6.73 11.88
N GLU A 92 23.96 -7.70 11.68
CA GLU A 92 25.22 -7.51 10.95
C GLU A 92 24.92 -7.07 9.51
N ASP A 93 25.68 -6.10 9.00
CA ASP A 93 25.52 -5.49 7.67
C ASP A 93 24.08 -5.01 7.34
N CYS A 94 23.34 -4.54 8.35
CA CYS A 94 21.94 -4.12 8.23
C CYS A 94 21.65 -3.13 7.09
N GLU A 95 22.58 -2.23 6.73
CA GLU A 95 22.39 -1.32 5.60
C GLU A 95 22.42 -2.06 4.25
N GLU A 96 23.28 -3.07 4.09
CA GLU A 96 23.30 -3.90 2.87
C GLU A 96 22.01 -4.69 2.71
N TRP A 97 21.47 -5.24 3.81
CA TRP A 97 20.15 -5.89 3.81
C TRP A 97 19.00 -4.91 3.49
N VAL A 98 19.08 -3.64 3.92
CA VAL A 98 18.12 -2.60 3.48
C VAL A 98 18.29 -2.26 1.99
N HIS A 99 19.51 -2.26 1.46
CA HIS A 99 19.75 -2.09 0.02
C HIS A 99 19.25 -3.28 -0.82
N ASP A 100 19.41 -4.52 -0.37
CA ASP A 100 18.84 -5.69 -1.05
C ASP A 100 17.31 -5.72 -0.99
N LEU A 101 16.72 -5.31 0.14
CA LEU A 101 15.28 -5.07 0.22
C LEU A 101 14.84 -4.00 -0.79
N GLN A 102 15.60 -2.91 -0.95
CA GLN A 102 15.33 -1.88 -1.96
C GLN A 102 15.44 -2.43 -3.39
N ARG A 103 16.47 -3.23 -3.69
CA ARG A 103 16.67 -3.89 -5.00
C ARG A 103 15.52 -4.85 -5.32
N ALA A 104 15.04 -5.61 -4.34
CA ALA A 104 13.89 -6.51 -4.49
C ALA A 104 12.58 -5.77 -4.77
N ILE A 105 12.34 -4.61 -4.13
CA ILE A 105 11.10 -3.82 -4.34
C ILE A 105 11.13 -3.06 -5.69
N ARG A 106 12.31 -2.64 -6.19
CA ARG A 106 12.46 -2.10 -7.55
C ARG A 106 12.08 -3.13 -8.61
N ARG A 107 12.66 -4.34 -8.49
CA ARG A 107 12.42 -5.47 -9.41
C ARG A 107 11.02 -6.10 -9.28
N ASP A 108 10.15 -5.61 -8.41
CA ASP A 108 8.82 -6.16 -8.19
C ASP A 108 7.83 -5.77 -9.30
N HIS A 109 7.36 -6.77 -10.04
CA HIS A 109 6.58 -6.63 -11.26
C HIS A 109 5.41 -5.65 -11.13
N ALA A 110 5.37 -4.61 -11.98
CA ALA A 110 4.40 -3.50 -11.92
C ALA A 110 2.93 -3.95 -11.76
N THR A 111 2.48 -4.91 -12.57
CA THR A 111 1.17 -5.55 -12.42
C THR A 111 1.03 -6.35 -11.13
N TYR A 112 1.83 -7.41 -10.92
CA TYR A 112 1.54 -8.40 -9.88
C TYR A 112 1.98 -8.00 -8.46
N ARG A 113 2.99 -7.14 -8.30
CA ARG A 113 3.48 -6.58 -7.02
C ARG A 113 3.63 -7.62 -5.89
N LEU A 114 4.22 -8.78 -6.22
CA LEU A 114 4.24 -9.95 -5.33
C LEU A 114 5.22 -9.78 -4.16
N VAL A 115 6.33 -9.06 -4.37
CA VAL A 115 7.28 -8.71 -3.30
C VAL A 115 6.59 -7.75 -2.33
N GLY A 116 5.98 -6.66 -2.82
CA GLY A 116 5.22 -5.71 -2.02
C GLY A 116 4.06 -6.34 -1.24
N LYS A 117 3.28 -7.21 -1.88
CA LYS A 117 2.22 -8.00 -1.22
C LYS A 117 2.76 -8.92 -0.12
N THR A 118 3.96 -9.49 -0.31
CA THR A 118 4.58 -10.41 0.66
C THR A 118 5.18 -9.67 1.86
N LEU A 119 5.87 -8.55 1.64
CA LEU A 119 6.37 -7.67 2.69
C LEU A 119 5.23 -7.09 3.56
N GLY A 120 4.10 -6.74 2.92
CA GLY A 120 2.87 -6.33 3.60
C GLY A 120 2.26 -7.45 4.46
N ARG A 121 2.19 -8.67 3.93
CA ARG A 121 1.72 -9.86 4.66
C ARG A 121 2.56 -10.16 5.90
N TRP A 122 3.88 -10.03 5.80
CA TRP A 122 4.81 -10.24 6.92
C TRP A 122 4.90 -9.05 7.88
N LYS A 123 4.32 -7.90 7.51
CA LYS A 123 4.38 -6.62 8.26
C LYS A 123 5.82 -6.12 8.48
N ILE A 124 6.69 -6.24 7.47
CA ILE A 124 8.12 -5.87 7.58
C ILE A 124 8.31 -4.38 7.92
N LEU A 125 7.48 -3.51 7.35
CA LEU A 125 7.49 -2.08 7.65
C LEU A 125 7.25 -1.83 9.14
N GLN A 126 6.19 -2.42 9.70
CA GLN A 126 5.78 -2.22 11.09
C GLN A 126 6.70 -2.92 12.10
N LYS A 127 7.19 -4.13 11.77
CA LYS A 127 7.96 -4.98 12.70
C LYS A 127 9.47 -4.76 12.67
N LYS A 128 10.01 -4.17 11.61
CA LYS A 128 11.47 -4.03 11.41
C LYS A 128 11.87 -2.63 10.97
N LEU A 129 11.28 -2.08 9.90
CA LEU A 129 11.74 -0.79 9.35
C LEU A 129 11.45 0.41 10.28
N LEU A 130 10.24 0.52 10.84
CA LEU A 130 9.92 1.60 11.78
C LEU A 130 10.69 1.47 13.12
N PRO A 131 10.83 0.29 13.75
CA PRO A 131 11.72 0.12 14.89
C PRO A 131 13.19 0.46 14.58
N LEU A 132 13.73 0.04 13.43
CA LEU A 132 15.09 0.44 13.01
C LEU A 132 15.22 1.97 12.92
N LEU A 133 14.25 2.64 12.29
CA LEU A 133 14.23 4.11 12.15
C LEU A 133 14.21 4.82 13.51
N ILE A 134 13.47 4.31 14.49
CA ILE A 134 13.38 4.90 15.84
C ILE A 134 14.64 4.60 16.67
N ASN A 135 15.14 3.36 16.64
CA ASN A 135 16.25 2.94 17.51
C ASN A 135 17.65 3.34 16.99
N HIS A 136 17.82 3.62 15.70
CA HIS A 136 19.14 3.85 15.06
C HIS A 136 19.29 5.23 14.40
N GLN A 137 18.58 6.24 14.91
CA GLN A 137 18.55 7.63 14.37
C GLN A 137 19.93 8.27 14.14
N ASN A 138 20.97 7.84 14.88
CA ASN A 138 22.33 8.36 14.74
C ASN A 138 23.04 7.87 13.45
N ASP A 139 22.60 6.76 12.85
CA ASP A 139 23.15 6.24 11.61
C ASP A 139 22.39 6.81 10.41
N TRP A 140 22.81 8.00 9.98
CA TRP A 140 22.18 8.74 8.88
C TRP A 140 22.18 7.98 7.55
N SER A 141 23.13 7.07 7.30
CA SER A 141 23.16 6.27 6.07
C SER A 141 22.05 5.22 6.11
N LEU A 142 22.00 4.44 7.20
CA LEU A 142 20.93 3.46 7.43
C LEU A 142 19.54 4.12 7.46
N VAL A 143 19.38 5.26 8.15
CA VAL A 143 18.12 6.04 8.17
C VAL A 143 17.71 6.45 6.76
N PHE A 144 18.63 7.02 5.97
CA PHE A 144 18.37 7.45 4.59
C PHE A 144 18.02 6.28 3.66
N SER A 145 18.65 5.13 3.86
CA SER A 145 18.35 3.89 3.15
C SER A 145 16.97 3.31 3.54
N ILE A 146 16.58 3.38 4.81
CA ILE A 146 15.24 3.00 5.29
C ILE A 146 14.16 3.94 4.72
N LEU A 147 14.36 5.26 4.72
CA LEU A 147 13.40 6.23 4.19
C LEU A 147 13.01 5.94 2.73
N LYS A 148 13.98 5.55 1.88
CA LYS A 148 13.72 5.15 0.50
C LYS A 148 12.79 3.93 0.42
N VAL A 149 13.02 2.92 1.25
CA VAL A 149 12.17 1.72 1.32
C VAL A 149 10.76 2.07 1.84
N LEU A 150 10.65 2.95 2.84
CA LEU A 150 9.35 3.44 3.34
C LEU A 150 8.57 4.21 2.27
N VAL A 151 9.22 5.08 1.49
CA VAL A 151 8.61 5.76 0.34
C VAL A 151 8.13 4.74 -0.70
N MET A 152 8.97 3.79 -1.12
CA MET A 152 8.62 2.78 -2.12
C MET A 152 7.47 1.86 -1.69
N LEU A 153 7.40 1.48 -0.40
CA LEU A 153 6.31 0.66 0.15
C LEU A 153 5.00 1.43 0.38
N THR A 154 5.03 2.76 0.45
CA THR A 154 3.84 3.61 0.64
C THR A 154 3.26 4.19 -0.66
N MET A 155 3.90 3.94 -1.81
CA MET A 155 3.37 4.35 -3.12
C MET A 155 1.97 3.79 -3.38
N LYS A 156 1.08 4.62 -3.92
CA LYS A 156 -0.26 4.19 -4.37
C LYS A 156 -0.11 3.11 -5.47
N PRO A 157 -0.90 2.01 -5.45
CA PRO A 157 -0.89 1.03 -6.52
C PRO A 157 -1.35 1.66 -7.84
N THR A 158 -0.79 1.22 -8.96
CA THR A 158 -1.29 1.59 -10.29
C THR A 158 -2.68 1.00 -10.51
N ASN A 159 -3.49 1.67 -11.35
CA ASN A 159 -4.85 1.20 -11.66
C ASN A 159 -4.86 -0.15 -12.41
N GLU A 160 -3.73 -0.54 -12.99
CA GLU A 160 -3.50 -1.79 -13.72
C GLU A 160 -2.98 -2.93 -12.82
N SER A 161 -2.71 -2.65 -11.54
CA SER A 161 -2.10 -3.63 -10.64
C SER A 161 -3.10 -4.70 -10.16
N ASP A 162 -2.67 -5.96 -10.11
CA ASP A 162 -3.49 -7.06 -9.61
C ASP A 162 -3.87 -6.86 -8.13
N ASN A 163 -5.12 -7.17 -7.79
CA ASN A 163 -5.63 -7.17 -6.41
C ASN A 163 -5.28 -5.87 -5.65
N ILE A 164 -5.71 -4.72 -6.18
CA ILE A 164 -5.56 -3.40 -5.54
C ILE A 164 -6.15 -3.40 -4.12
N ALA A 165 -7.22 -4.17 -3.88
CA ALA A 165 -7.88 -4.27 -2.58
C ALA A 165 -6.94 -4.75 -1.46
N ILE A 166 -6.16 -5.83 -1.67
CA ILE A 166 -5.20 -6.30 -0.65
C ILE A 166 -4.03 -5.33 -0.47
N GLN A 167 -3.59 -4.67 -1.55
CA GLN A 167 -2.53 -3.65 -1.49
C GLN A 167 -2.97 -2.43 -0.67
N LEU A 168 -4.20 -1.94 -0.88
CA LEU A 168 -4.80 -0.88 -0.05
C LEU A 168 -4.99 -1.30 1.41
N SER A 169 -5.22 -2.59 1.68
CA SER A 169 -5.26 -3.12 3.06
C SER A 169 -3.88 -3.02 3.73
N TYR A 170 -2.81 -3.42 3.04
CA TYR A 170 -1.44 -3.27 3.56
C TYR A 170 -1.04 -1.80 3.74
N LEU A 171 -1.37 -0.93 2.79
CA LEU A 171 -1.11 0.51 2.86
C LEU A 171 -1.81 1.17 4.06
N ARG A 172 -3.08 0.84 4.34
CA ARG A 172 -3.77 1.27 5.57
C ARG A 172 -3.08 0.74 6.83
N GLY A 173 -2.61 -0.50 6.80
CA GLY A 173 -1.80 -1.11 7.85
C GLY A 173 -0.40 -0.47 8.02
N TYR A 174 0.17 0.16 6.99
CA TYR A 174 1.36 0.99 7.10
C TYR A 174 1.00 2.35 7.70
N LYS A 175 -0.03 3.04 7.17
CA LYS A 175 -0.51 4.33 7.66
C LYS A 175 -0.78 4.32 9.17
N HIS A 176 -1.48 3.31 9.67
CA HIS A 176 -1.73 3.12 11.11
C HIS A 176 -0.45 2.90 11.95
N ALA A 177 0.62 2.35 11.35
CA ALA A 177 1.90 2.20 12.02
C ALA A 177 2.71 3.51 12.08
N PHE A 178 2.50 4.45 11.15
CA PHE A 178 3.00 5.82 11.26
C PHE A 178 2.27 6.65 12.33
N LEU A 179 1.11 6.20 12.82
CA LEU A 179 0.40 6.78 13.97
C LEU A 179 0.93 6.29 15.33
N GLN A 180 1.95 5.44 15.35
CA GLN A 180 2.59 5.01 16.60
C GLN A 180 3.57 6.08 17.09
N HIS A 181 3.68 6.23 18.41
CA HIS A 181 4.49 7.28 19.05
C HIS A 181 5.93 7.31 18.52
N GLY A 182 6.48 8.50 18.30
CA GLY A 182 7.85 8.71 17.87
C GLY A 182 8.09 8.65 16.36
N VAL A 183 7.26 7.97 15.56
CA VAL A 183 7.55 7.83 14.11
C VAL A 183 7.58 9.18 13.40
N ILE A 184 6.56 10.03 13.63
CA ILE A 184 6.49 11.36 13.01
C ILE A 184 7.52 12.33 13.64
N GLN A 185 7.83 12.19 14.93
CA GLN A 185 8.90 12.93 15.62
C GLN A 185 10.24 12.73 14.92
N VAL A 186 10.59 11.48 14.57
CA VAL A 186 11.84 11.17 13.84
C VAL A 186 11.83 11.76 12.43
N LEU A 187 10.70 11.67 11.70
CA LEU A 187 10.56 12.31 10.39
C LEU A 187 10.74 13.83 10.45
N MET A 188 10.25 14.48 11.52
CA MET A 188 10.45 15.90 11.75
C MET A 188 11.89 16.23 12.14
N ALA A 189 12.54 15.44 13.01
CA ALA A 189 13.94 15.61 13.37
C ALA A 189 14.89 15.53 12.15
N ILE A 190 14.59 14.65 11.18
CA ILE A 190 15.30 14.55 9.90
C ILE A 190 15.18 15.83 9.06
N LEU A 191 14.12 16.62 9.24
CA LEU A 191 13.89 17.89 8.52
C LEU A 191 14.49 19.12 9.22
N VAL A 192 14.74 19.09 10.54
CA VAL A 192 15.21 20.26 11.32
C VAL A 192 16.50 20.84 10.74
N GLU A 193 17.54 20.02 10.59
CA GLU A 193 18.85 20.47 10.09
C GLU A 193 18.80 20.98 8.62
N PRO A 194 18.17 20.26 7.67
CA PRO A 194 17.88 20.79 6.32
C PRO A 194 17.11 22.12 6.31
N LEU A 195 16.18 22.34 7.26
CA LEU A 195 15.38 23.56 7.36
C LEU A 195 16.17 24.73 7.94
N SER A 196 16.96 24.51 9.00
CA SER A 196 17.77 25.54 9.66
C SER A 196 18.86 26.14 8.76
N ARG A 197 19.28 25.43 7.70
CA ARG A 197 20.23 25.91 6.68
C ARG A 197 19.58 26.90 5.72
N GLU A 198 20.05 28.15 5.67
CA GLU A 198 19.55 29.14 4.72
C GLU A 198 20.05 28.91 3.29
N GLY A 199 19.13 28.90 2.31
CA GLY A 199 19.41 29.04 0.88
C GLY A 199 20.55 28.17 0.35
N SER A 200 21.65 28.81 -0.06
CA SER A 200 22.84 28.18 -0.66
C SER A 200 23.73 27.40 0.31
N SER A 201 23.41 27.37 1.61
CA SER A 201 24.07 26.47 2.58
C SER A 201 23.48 25.05 2.59
N ARG A 202 22.32 24.83 1.95
CA ARG A 202 21.72 23.50 1.77
C ARG A 202 22.46 22.68 0.73
N THR A 203 22.87 21.49 1.12
CA THR A 203 23.54 20.49 0.28
C THR A 203 22.53 19.69 -0.54
N SER A 204 22.99 19.00 -1.60
CA SER A 204 22.15 18.08 -2.37
C SER A 204 21.55 16.95 -1.52
N GLN A 205 22.23 16.54 -0.45
CA GLN A 205 21.72 15.54 0.50
C GLN A 205 20.58 16.11 1.35
N ASP A 206 20.64 17.39 1.74
CA ASP A 206 19.55 18.06 2.46
C ASP A 206 18.28 18.07 1.61
N TYR A 207 18.39 18.48 0.34
CA TYR A 207 17.26 18.47 -0.60
C TYR A 207 16.65 17.07 -0.78
N LEU A 208 17.49 16.03 -0.85
CA LEU A 208 17.05 14.65 -1.03
C LEU A 208 16.44 14.05 0.26
N ASN A 209 16.92 14.45 1.44
CA ASN A 209 16.27 14.14 2.73
C ASN A 209 14.89 14.81 2.82
N MET A 210 14.81 16.12 2.50
CA MET A 210 13.56 16.87 2.46
C MET A 210 12.55 16.24 1.50
N GLU A 211 12.99 15.86 0.29
CA GLU A 211 12.13 15.25 -0.71
C GLU A 211 11.61 13.87 -0.28
N LEU A 212 12.43 13.01 0.32
CA LEU A 212 11.97 11.70 0.82
C LEU A 212 10.91 11.83 1.91
N VAL A 213 11.10 12.71 2.89
CA VAL A 213 10.14 12.88 4.00
C VAL A 213 8.84 13.53 3.51
N LEU A 214 8.92 14.58 2.69
CA LEU A 214 7.74 15.21 2.07
C LEU A 214 6.98 14.24 1.14
N THR A 215 7.71 13.39 0.39
CA THR A 215 7.12 12.32 -0.43
C THR A 215 6.43 11.27 0.43
N LEU A 216 7.00 10.91 1.58
CA LEU A 216 6.40 9.98 2.53
C LEU A 216 5.11 10.54 3.15
N PHE A 217 5.09 11.81 3.60
CA PHE A 217 3.87 12.46 4.06
C PHE A 217 2.79 12.53 2.96
N ARG A 218 3.16 12.91 1.73
CA ARG A 218 2.26 12.89 0.57
C ARG A 218 1.66 11.50 0.33
N ASN A 219 2.48 10.46 0.38
CA ASN A 219 2.03 9.07 0.22
C ASN A 219 1.04 8.67 1.34
N LEU A 220 1.37 8.97 2.60
CA LEU A 220 0.51 8.66 3.76
C LEU A 220 -0.85 9.37 3.72
N LEU A 221 -0.87 10.64 3.30
CA LEU A 221 -2.10 11.43 3.09
C LEU A 221 -2.94 10.92 1.91
N ALA A 222 -2.33 10.26 0.92
CA ALA A 222 -3.01 9.70 -0.24
C ALA A 222 -3.60 8.29 0.01
N ILE A 223 -3.28 7.64 1.13
CA ILE A 223 -3.82 6.33 1.49
C ILE A 223 -5.24 6.49 2.07
N PRO A 224 -6.30 6.00 1.38
CA PRO A 224 -7.69 6.24 1.80
C PRO A 224 -8.07 5.39 3.02
N ASN A 225 -8.98 5.91 3.83
CA ASN A 225 -9.64 5.15 4.89
C ASN A 225 -10.37 3.91 4.31
N ALA A 226 -10.68 2.92 5.15
CA ALA A 226 -11.51 1.78 4.76
C ALA A 226 -13.02 2.15 4.81
N ASP A 227 -13.83 1.53 3.95
CA ASP A 227 -15.28 1.71 4.02
C ASP A 227 -15.82 1.09 5.31
N SER A 228 -16.42 1.92 6.16
CA SER A 228 -17.00 1.53 7.44
C SER A 228 -18.02 0.37 7.31
N ARG A 229 -18.71 0.26 6.16
CA ARG A 229 -19.69 -0.81 5.88
C ARG A 229 -19.12 -2.23 5.92
N VAL A 230 -17.80 -2.40 5.74
CA VAL A 230 -17.13 -3.72 5.69
C VAL A 230 -16.16 -3.95 6.86
N LEU A 231 -16.19 -3.08 7.88
CA LEU A 231 -15.34 -3.20 9.06
C LEU A 231 -16.05 -3.91 10.22
N THR A 232 -15.28 -4.53 11.10
CA THR A 232 -15.76 -5.06 12.38
C THR A 232 -15.40 -4.07 13.49
N SER A 233 -15.95 -4.24 14.69
CA SER A 233 -15.58 -3.42 15.86
C SER A 233 -14.06 -3.42 16.12
N ALA A 234 -13.36 -4.53 15.83
CA ALA A 234 -11.91 -4.67 16.00
C ALA A 234 -11.10 -3.97 14.90
N THR A 235 -11.70 -3.64 13.74
CA THR A 235 -11.03 -2.95 12.62
C THR A 235 -11.61 -1.57 12.32
N ASN A 236 -12.60 -1.11 13.09
CA ASN A 236 -13.32 0.16 12.86
C ASN A 236 -12.38 1.39 12.76
N TYR A 237 -11.26 1.41 13.49
CA TYR A 237 -10.23 2.45 13.42
C TYR A 237 -9.68 2.68 12.00
N LEU A 238 -9.73 1.68 11.11
CA LEU A 238 -9.32 1.81 9.71
C LEU A 238 -10.22 2.80 8.92
N SER A 239 -11.41 3.13 9.42
CA SER A 239 -12.29 4.16 8.84
C SER A 239 -11.93 5.60 9.22
N ARG A 240 -10.98 5.80 10.15
CA ARG A 240 -10.61 7.11 10.73
C ARG A 240 -9.14 7.52 10.54
N LEU A 241 -8.38 6.75 9.76
CA LEU A 241 -6.92 6.94 9.65
C LEU A 241 -6.49 8.29 9.04
N GLN A 242 -7.37 9.03 8.36
CA GLN A 242 -7.07 10.36 7.82
C GLN A 242 -7.16 11.41 8.92
N GLU A 243 -8.21 11.32 9.73
CA GLU A 243 -8.51 12.16 10.88
C GLU A 243 -7.44 11.97 11.96
N ASP A 244 -7.16 10.72 12.33
CA ASP A 244 -6.13 10.38 13.31
C ASP A 244 -4.71 10.77 12.82
N LEU A 245 -4.45 10.73 11.49
CA LEU A 245 -3.21 11.25 10.90
C LEU A 245 -3.14 12.78 10.94
N ILE A 246 -4.23 13.49 10.64
CA ILE A 246 -4.25 14.96 10.69
C ILE A 246 -3.99 15.46 12.12
N CYS A 247 -4.54 14.80 13.14
CA CYS A 247 -4.20 15.11 14.54
C CYS A 247 -2.70 14.96 14.80
N ILE A 248 -2.09 13.81 14.47
CA ILE A 248 -0.66 13.59 14.70
C ILE A 248 0.23 14.55 13.88
N LEU A 249 -0.16 14.94 12.66
CA LEU A 249 0.57 15.93 11.85
C LEU A 249 0.43 17.36 12.40
N HIS A 250 -0.64 17.66 13.15
CA HIS A 250 -0.79 18.91 13.89
C HIS A 250 0.06 18.90 15.16
N ASP A 251 -0.08 17.86 15.99
CA ASP A 251 0.54 17.79 17.31
C ASP A 251 2.08 17.74 17.22
N GLU A 252 2.62 17.17 16.13
CA GLU A 252 4.04 17.14 15.82
C GLU A 252 4.51 18.34 14.96
N ASN A 253 3.70 19.41 14.86
CA ASN A 253 4.02 20.70 14.20
C ASN A 253 4.38 20.58 12.70
N VAL A 254 3.91 19.52 12.04
CA VAL A 254 4.22 19.26 10.61
C VAL A 254 3.56 20.31 9.71
N PHE A 255 2.39 20.82 10.08
CA PHE A 255 1.73 21.88 9.31
C PHE A 255 2.47 23.21 9.33
N ASP A 256 3.02 23.65 10.48
CA ASP A 256 3.82 24.87 10.56
C ASP A 256 5.11 24.76 9.76
N MET A 257 5.75 23.59 9.80
CA MET A 257 6.91 23.26 8.96
C MET A 257 6.58 23.32 7.47
N LEU A 258 5.41 22.81 7.05
CA LEU A 258 4.94 22.91 5.66
C LEU A 258 4.60 24.35 5.25
N LEU A 259 4.09 25.18 6.16
CA LEU A 259 3.88 26.61 5.94
C LEU A 259 5.20 27.35 5.74
N LEU A 260 6.21 27.10 6.59
CA LEU A 260 7.57 27.66 6.41
C LEU A 260 8.17 27.28 5.05
N PHE A 261 7.99 26.04 4.58
CA PHE A 261 8.39 25.64 3.22
C PHE A 261 7.68 26.43 2.12
N ALA A 262 6.39 26.71 2.28
CA ALA A 262 5.60 27.49 1.32
C ALA A 262 6.02 28.97 1.30
N GLU A 263 6.18 29.58 2.47
CA GLU A 263 6.58 30.99 2.62
C GLU A 263 7.98 31.26 2.05
N VAL A 264 8.96 30.37 2.32
CA VAL A 264 10.30 30.47 1.74
C VAL A 264 10.25 30.46 0.20
N ARG A 265 9.37 29.64 -0.41
CA ARG A 265 9.19 29.62 -1.87
C ARG A 265 8.60 30.92 -2.41
N VAL A 266 7.65 31.53 -1.70
CA VAL A 266 7.06 32.83 -2.11
C VAL A 266 8.12 33.94 -2.15
N HIS A 267 8.93 34.05 -1.09
CA HIS A 267 9.98 35.07 -1.01
C HIS A 267 11.07 34.89 -2.08
N VAL A 268 11.52 33.64 -2.31
CA VAL A 268 12.49 33.34 -3.39
C VAL A 268 11.90 33.67 -4.77
N HIS A 269 10.62 33.36 -5.02
CA HIS A 269 10.00 33.66 -6.30
C HIS A 269 9.81 35.17 -6.53
N GLN A 270 9.41 35.94 -5.51
CA GLN A 270 9.35 37.40 -5.59
C GLN A 270 10.72 38.03 -5.83
N ALA A 271 11.77 37.55 -5.16
CA ALA A 271 13.15 38.01 -5.37
C ALA A 271 13.67 37.67 -6.77
N ALA A 272 13.30 36.51 -7.33
CA ALA A 272 13.65 36.12 -8.69
C ALA A 272 12.93 36.98 -9.75
N VAL A 273 11.64 37.28 -9.56
CA VAL A 273 10.87 38.17 -10.46
C VAL A 273 11.40 39.61 -10.47
N MET A 274 12.08 40.06 -9.40
CA MET A 274 12.74 41.38 -9.36
C MET A 274 14.14 41.43 -10.03
N ARG A 275 14.66 40.35 -10.62
CA ARG A 275 15.94 40.37 -11.36
C ARG A 275 15.77 39.97 -12.83
N PRO A 276 16.46 40.65 -13.78
CA PRO A 276 16.43 40.28 -15.19
C PRO A 276 17.12 38.92 -15.42
N PRO A 277 16.73 38.18 -16.48
CA PRO A 277 17.11 36.77 -16.64
C PRO A 277 18.57 36.60 -17.06
N LEU A 278 19.39 36.07 -16.13
CA LEU A 278 20.69 35.47 -16.42
C LEU A 278 20.73 34.08 -15.79
N GLY A 279 20.77 33.05 -16.63
CA GLY A 279 20.95 31.65 -16.22
C GLY A 279 19.83 31.08 -15.35
N TRP A 280 18.76 30.58 -15.97
CA TRP A 280 17.84 29.68 -15.28
C TRP A 280 18.58 28.37 -14.95
N CYS A 281 18.99 28.23 -13.70
CA CYS A 281 19.57 26.99 -13.16
C CYS A 281 18.47 25.91 -13.15
N GLY A 282 18.56 24.93 -14.04
CA GLY A 282 17.47 23.98 -14.36
C GLY A 282 17.20 22.91 -13.28
N ASP A 283 17.97 22.95 -12.20
CA ASP A 283 18.21 21.85 -11.27
C ASP A 283 16.93 21.36 -10.59
N LEU A 284 15.98 22.23 -10.26
CA LEU A 284 14.72 21.86 -9.59
C LEU A 284 13.72 21.14 -10.51
N LEU A 285 13.65 21.49 -11.80
CA LEU A 285 12.82 20.74 -12.75
C LEU A 285 13.51 19.42 -13.14
N SER A 286 14.84 19.46 -13.25
CA SER A 286 15.68 18.26 -13.44
C SER A 286 15.54 17.28 -12.26
N PHE A 287 15.47 17.76 -11.02
CA PHE A 287 15.25 16.92 -9.83
C PHE A 287 13.89 16.19 -9.87
N HIS A 288 12.80 16.90 -10.18
CA HIS A 288 11.49 16.28 -10.21
C HIS A 288 11.35 15.25 -11.36
N ILE A 289 12.02 15.50 -12.49
CA ILE A 289 12.15 14.52 -13.59
C ILE A 289 13.06 13.36 -13.18
N ALA A 290 14.18 13.62 -12.50
CA ALA A 290 15.09 12.60 -12.01
C ALA A 290 14.38 11.66 -11.01
N VAL A 291 13.52 12.17 -10.13
CA VAL A 291 12.77 11.35 -9.15
C VAL A 291 11.73 10.45 -9.81
N LEU A 292 11.12 10.88 -10.91
CA LEU A 292 10.32 9.99 -11.76
C LEU A 292 11.22 8.90 -12.39
N LEU A 293 12.33 9.31 -13.03
CA LEU A 293 13.31 8.38 -13.64
C LEU A 293 14.03 7.44 -12.64
N TYR A 294 14.01 7.74 -11.34
CA TYR A 294 14.63 6.94 -10.27
C TYR A 294 13.63 6.07 -9.49
N LEU A 295 12.34 6.16 -9.84
CA LEU A 295 11.23 5.35 -9.33
C LEU A 295 10.58 4.48 -10.43
N ASP A 296 10.72 4.84 -11.71
CA ASP A 296 10.34 4.01 -12.87
C ASP A 296 11.49 3.07 -13.35
N MET A 297 12.37 2.63 -12.43
CA MET A 297 13.38 1.56 -12.61
C MET A 297 13.64 0.75 -11.33
#